data_AF-A0A1Y2D1X4-F1
#
_entry.id   AF-A0A1Y2D1X4-F1
#
_cell.length_a   1.000
_cell.length_b   1.000
_cell.length_c   1.000
_cell.angle_alpha   90.00
_cell.angle_beta   90.00
_cell.angle_gamma   90.00
#
_symmetry.space_group_name_H-M   'P 1'
#
loop_
_entity.id
_entity.type
_entity.pdbx_description
1 polymer ?
#
loop_
_entity_poly.entity_id
_entity_poly.type
_entity_poly.pdbx_seq_one_letter_code
_entity_poly.pdbx_strand_id
1 'polypeptide(L)'
;MESELHRYLIFMRKQRADSLKELRLTLKEVAERRVTETTYNSDDVREILNDATVNCEATFQSEGMLQSHMNMLLIQQYLTQAGAKGLVLVGDMKELENRDRLAEAAEFEENLFSGRVGTLEAKPQPEANPINNGETILLKGKIAELEKALNDLKMNAIVQRPVKNEAPDLLRKISLMSERIKGLEADLEGRIDKSMPVQNLKKMLQQKNELLKEYRTKLSKYDPSFLEGCS
;
A
#
# COMPACT_ATOMS: atom_id res chain seq x y z
N MET A 1 21.31 12.31 -7.28
CA MET A 1 20.09 13.04 -6.91
C MET A 1 18.86 12.26 -7.36
N GLU A 2 18.77 11.89 -8.64
CA GLU A 2 17.69 11.05 -9.20
C GLU A 2 17.50 9.69 -8.48
N SER A 3 18.58 9.04 -8.02
CA SER A 3 18.49 7.75 -7.29
C SER A 3 17.82 7.84 -5.91
N GLU A 4 17.97 8.95 -5.19
CA GLU A 4 17.31 9.13 -3.88
C GLU A 4 15.85 9.54 -4.07
N LEU A 5 15.58 10.40 -5.06
CA LEU A 5 14.21 10.76 -5.46
C LEU A 5 13.42 9.51 -5.88
N HIS A 6 14.02 8.62 -6.67
CA HIS A 6 13.40 7.35 -7.08
C HIS A 6 13.06 6.45 -5.87
N ARG A 7 13.99 6.33 -4.91
CA ARG A 7 13.75 5.56 -3.67
C ARG A 7 12.60 6.13 -2.85
N TYR A 8 12.57 7.45 -2.70
CA TYR A 8 11.48 8.14 -2.01
C TYR A 8 10.13 7.96 -2.74
N LEU A 9 10.10 8.07 -4.07
CA LEU A 9 8.87 7.86 -4.85
C LEU A 9 8.35 6.42 -4.76
N ILE A 10 9.23 5.41 -4.76
CA ILE A 10 8.83 4.01 -4.50
C ILE A 10 8.19 3.89 -3.12
N PHE A 11 8.84 4.45 -2.11
CA PHE A 11 8.35 4.43 -0.73
C PHE A 11 6.96 5.09 -0.62
N MET A 12 6.80 6.29 -1.17
CA MET A 12 5.53 7.03 -1.15
C MET A 12 4.42 6.33 -1.94
N ARG A 13 4.74 5.66 -3.05
CA ARG A 13 3.77 4.87 -3.82
C ARG A 13 3.31 3.65 -3.03
N LYS A 14 4.23 2.92 -2.39
CA LYS A 14 3.87 1.80 -1.51
C LYS A 14 2.99 2.30 -0.36
N GLN A 15 3.36 3.41 0.26
CA GLN A 15 2.61 3.99 1.36
C GLN A 15 1.19 4.38 0.95
N ARG A 16 1.01 5.07 -0.19
CA ARG A 16 -0.33 5.36 -0.72
C ARG A 16 -1.16 4.10 -0.99
N ALA A 17 -0.52 3.03 -1.46
CA ALA A 17 -1.21 1.76 -1.67
C ALA A 17 -1.63 1.09 -0.36
N ASP A 18 -0.84 1.23 0.70
CA ASP A 18 -1.17 0.72 2.03
C ASP A 18 -2.27 1.56 2.71
N SER A 19 -2.21 2.88 2.62
CA SER A 19 -3.29 3.83 3.00
C SER A 19 -4.65 3.45 2.39
N LEU A 20 -4.68 3.19 1.07
CA LEU A 20 -5.92 2.77 0.41
C LEU A 20 -6.43 1.40 0.88
N LYS A 21 -5.55 0.50 1.34
CA LYS A 21 -5.98 -0.77 1.94
C LYS A 21 -6.57 -0.55 3.32
N GLU A 22 -5.97 0.31 4.12
CA GLU A 22 -6.45 0.65 5.47
C GLU A 22 -7.84 1.28 5.40
N LEU A 23 -8.07 2.26 4.52
CA LEU A 23 -9.39 2.83 4.27
C LEU A 23 -10.44 1.77 3.85
N ARG A 24 -10.05 0.81 3.00
CA ARG A 24 -10.97 -0.28 2.60
C ARG A 24 -11.31 -1.19 3.77
N LEU A 25 -10.35 -1.43 4.66
CA LEU A 25 -10.57 -2.22 5.86
C LEU A 25 -11.51 -1.50 6.82
N THR A 26 -11.33 -0.20 7.04
CA THR A 26 -12.20 0.57 7.95
C THR A 26 -13.64 0.62 7.43
N LEU A 27 -13.85 0.84 6.13
CA LEU A 27 -15.17 0.74 5.51
C LEU A 27 -15.79 -0.65 5.66
N LYS A 28 -14.98 -1.71 5.50
CA LYS A 28 -15.44 -3.09 5.69
C LYS A 28 -15.84 -3.35 7.14
N GLU A 29 -15.09 -2.84 8.11
CA GLU A 29 -15.43 -2.94 9.53
C GLU A 29 -16.74 -2.21 9.87
N VAL A 30 -16.96 -1.02 9.29
CA VAL A 30 -18.24 -0.31 9.46
C VAL A 30 -19.39 -1.12 8.87
N ALA A 31 -19.21 -1.69 7.68
CA ALA A 31 -20.21 -2.55 7.06
C ALA A 31 -20.52 -3.79 7.92
N GLU A 32 -19.50 -4.50 8.42
CA GLU A 32 -19.67 -5.69 9.26
C GLU A 32 -20.33 -5.37 10.62
N ARG A 33 -20.06 -4.18 11.20
CA ARG A 33 -20.62 -3.78 12.50
C ARG A 33 -22.03 -3.22 12.39
N ARG A 34 -22.35 -2.52 11.31
CA ARG A 34 -23.59 -1.73 11.19
C ARG A 34 -24.61 -2.34 10.23
N VAL A 35 -24.16 -3.12 9.23
CA VAL A 35 -25.03 -3.82 8.27
C VAL A 35 -25.31 -5.25 8.76
N THR A 36 -26.06 -5.35 9.86
CA THR A 36 -26.45 -6.62 10.51
C THR A 36 -27.86 -7.09 10.20
N GLU A 37 -28.77 -6.17 9.87
CA GLU A 37 -30.20 -6.44 9.67
C GLU A 37 -30.52 -6.66 8.19
N THR A 38 -31.63 -7.34 7.91
CA THR A 38 -32.06 -7.62 6.53
C THR A 38 -32.83 -6.46 5.89
N THR A 39 -33.35 -5.53 6.69
CA THR A 39 -34.15 -4.40 6.25
C THR A 39 -33.72 -3.15 7.01
N TYR A 40 -33.55 -2.04 6.29
CA TYR A 40 -33.13 -0.76 6.86
C TYR A 40 -34.11 0.34 6.47
N ASN A 41 -34.40 1.24 7.41
CA ASN A 41 -35.14 2.47 7.12
C ASN A 41 -34.17 3.55 6.59
N SER A 42 -34.71 4.65 6.06
CA SER A 42 -33.89 5.73 5.50
C SER A 42 -33.00 6.44 6.52
N ASP A 43 -33.40 6.47 7.80
CA ASP A 43 -32.66 7.12 8.87
C ASP A 43 -31.52 6.22 9.36
N ASP A 44 -31.75 4.91 9.46
CA ASP A 44 -30.72 3.92 9.76
C ASP A 44 -29.63 3.96 8.69
N VAL A 45 -29.99 3.95 7.39
CA VAL A 45 -28.99 4.05 6.31
C VAL A 45 -28.22 5.36 6.40
N ARG A 46 -28.87 6.47 6.76
CA ARG A 46 -28.20 7.77 6.92
C ARG A 46 -27.24 7.76 8.11
N GLU A 47 -27.60 7.12 9.21
CA GLU A 47 -26.72 6.95 10.38
C GLU A 47 -25.51 6.09 10.04
N ILE A 48 -25.70 4.98 9.33
CA ILE A 48 -24.60 4.09 8.88
C ILE A 48 -23.64 4.85 7.95
N LEU A 49 -24.17 5.63 7.01
CA LEU A 49 -23.34 6.45 6.11
C LEU A 49 -22.60 7.56 6.86
N ASN A 50 -23.23 8.16 7.87
CA ASN A 50 -22.58 9.17 8.70
C ASN A 50 -21.43 8.55 9.50
N ASP A 51 -21.64 7.39 10.11
CA ASP A 51 -20.60 6.64 10.82
C ASP A 51 -19.44 6.25 9.88
N ALA A 52 -19.75 5.79 8.68
CA ALA A 52 -18.74 5.49 7.66
C ALA A 52 -17.94 6.74 7.28
N THR A 53 -18.61 7.89 7.14
CA THR A 53 -17.97 9.17 6.81
C THR A 53 -17.03 9.61 7.92
N VAL A 54 -17.48 9.62 9.18
CA VAL A 54 -16.65 10.01 10.33
C VAL A 54 -15.42 9.11 10.47
N ASN A 55 -15.59 7.80 10.30
CA ASN A 55 -14.47 6.87 10.35
C ASN A 55 -13.48 7.07 9.19
N CYS A 56 -13.97 7.28 7.96
CA CYS A 56 -13.10 7.58 6.83
C CYS A 56 -12.32 8.89 7.01
N GLU A 57 -12.99 9.95 7.47
CA GLU A 57 -12.35 11.24 7.76
C GLU A 57 -11.25 11.08 8.80
N ALA A 58 -11.50 10.33 9.87
CA ALA A 58 -10.51 10.06 10.90
C ALA A 58 -9.29 9.27 10.36
N THR A 59 -9.53 8.26 9.52
CA THR A 59 -8.45 7.49 8.86
C THR A 59 -7.64 8.37 7.92
N PHE A 60 -8.29 9.14 7.04
CA PHE A 60 -7.58 10.03 6.12
C PHE A 60 -6.80 11.13 6.84
N GLN A 61 -7.37 11.70 7.91
CA GLN A 61 -6.71 12.74 8.69
C GLN A 61 -5.45 12.20 9.37
N SER A 62 -5.53 11.03 10.02
CA SER A 62 -4.38 10.44 10.69
C SER A 62 -3.27 10.06 9.70
N GLU A 63 -3.63 9.49 8.54
CA GLU A 63 -2.69 9.16 7.47
C GLU A 63 -2.05 10.41 6.83
N GLY A 64 -2.86 11.44 6.55
CA GLY A 64 -2.38 12.71 6.00
C GLY A 64 -1.42 13.44 6.95
N MET A 65 -1.69 13.38 8.26
CA MET A 65 -0.78 13.88 9.29
C MET A 65 0.53 13.09 9.31
N LEU A 66 0.46 11.76 9.27
CA LEU A 66 1.65 10.91 9.21
C LEU A 66 2.51 11.22 7.98
N GLN A 67 1.89 11.37 6.81
CA GLN A 67 2.57 11.76 5.57
C GLN A 67 3.28 13.11 5.70
N SER A 68 2.60 14.09 6.28
CA SER A 68 3.17 15.42 6.53
C SER A 68 4.37 15.35 7.48
N HIS A 69 4.29 14.53 8.54
CA HIS A 69 5.39 14.34 9.48
C HIS A 69 6.60 13.63 8.85
N MET A 70 6.38 12.59 8.03
CA MET A 70 7.47 11.94 7.31
C MET A 70 8.18 12.90 6.35
N ASN A 71 7.42 13.71 5.63
CA ASN A 71 7.97 14.70 4.71
C ASN A 71 8.74 15.79 5.45
N MET A 72 8.21 16.27 6.58
CA MET A 72 8.88 17.21 7.46
C MET A 72 10.23 16.66 7.96
N LEU A 73 10.27 15.40 8.42
CA LEU A 73 11.50 14.76 8.88
C LEU A 73 12.54 14.63 7.76
N LEU A 74 12.11 14.27 6.56
CA LEU A 74 13.01 14.18 5.40
C LEU A 74 13.60 15.56 5.04
N ILE A 75 12.77 16.61 5.02
CA ILE A 75 13.25 17.98 4.77
C ILE A 75 14.24 18.40 5.87
N GLN A 76 13.93 18.15 7.14
CA GLN A 76 14.84 18.44 8.25
C GLN A 76 16.19 17.73 8.10
N GLN A 77 16.18 16.47 7.67
CA GLN A 77 17.39 15.71 7.40
C GLN A 77 18.22 16.34 6.28
N TYR A 78 17.60 16.77 5.18
CA TYR A 78 18.31 17.45 4.08
C TYR A 78 18.85 18.82 4.50
N LEU A 79 18.08 19.62 5.24
CA LEU A 79 18.53 20.91 5.77
C LEU A 79 19.73 20.74 6.71
N THR A 80 19.72 19.72 7.56
CA THR A 80 20.83 19.42 8.47
C THR A 80 22.09 19.00 7.70
N GLN A 81 21.95 18.16 6.67
CA GLN A 81 23.08 17.75 5.81
C GLN A 81 23.64 18.91 4.98
N ALA A 82 22.79 19.82 4.52
CA ALA A 82 23.20 21.02 3.81
C ALA A 82 23.93 21.98 4.75
N GLY A 83 23.38 22.22 5.95
CA GLY A 83 24.01 23.05 6.98
C GLY A 83 25.37 22.53 7.42
N ALA A 84 25.54 21.22 7.55
CA ALA A 84 26.84 20.60 7.84
C ALA A 84 27.89 20.85 6.74
N LYS A 85 27.45 21.12 5.50
CA LYS A 85 28.31 21.49 4.37
C LYS A 85 28.37 23.01 4.13
N GLY A 86 27.82 23.82 5.03
CA GLY A 86 27.79 25.28 4.94
C GLY A 86 26.78 25.83 3.91
N LEU A 87 25.83 25.02 3.45
CA LEU A 87 24.79 25.42 2.50
C LEU A 87 23.50 25.77 3.24
N VAL A 88 22.94 26.94 2.92
CA VAL A 88 21.60 27.34 3.37
C VAL A 88 20.64 27.11 2.22
N LEU A 89 19.76 26.12 2.36
CA LEU A 89 18.71 25.86 1.38
C LEU A 89 17.48 26.69 1.76
N VAL A 90 16.97 27.46 0.80
CA VAL A 90 15.72 28.21 0.93
C VAL A 90 14.74 27.60 -0.06
N GLY A 91 13.57 27.18 0.42
CA GLY A 91 12.48 26.73 -0.43
C GLY A 91 11.51 27.89 -0.69
N ASP A 92 11.08 28.06 -1.94
CA ASP A 92 9.97 28.94 -2.28
C ASP A 92 8.64 28.17 -2.19
N MET A 93 7.78 28.56 -1.25
CA MET A 93 6.48 27.92 -1.06
C MET A 93 5.54 28.13 -2.25
N LYS A 94 5.70 29.22 -3.00
CA LYS A 94 4.82 29.55 -4.14
C LYS A 94 4.97 28.55 -5.28
N GLU A 95 6.14 27.93 -5.38
CA GLU A 95 6.41 26.94 -6.43
C GLU A 95 5.75 25.58 -6.14
N LEU A 96 5.35 25.30 -4.89
CA LEU A 96 4.69 24.03 -4.51
C LEU A 96 3.23 23.95 -4.97
N GLU A 97 2.57 25.08 -5.16
CA GLU A 97 1.17 25.15 -5.63
C GLU A 97 1.06 25.27 -7.16
N ASN A 98 2.19 25.36 -7.86
CA ASN A 98 2.20 25.50 -9.31
C ASN A 98 1.68 24.23 -9.99
N ARG A 99 0.50 24.32 -10.59
CA ARG A 99 -0.19 23.20 -11.26
C ARG A 99 0.63 22.60 -12.40
N ASP A 100 1.40 23.39 -13.13
CA ASP A 100 2.21 22.91 -14.25
C ASP A 100 3.37 22.04 -13.76
N ARG A 101 4.02 22.47 -12.66
CA ARG A 101 5.09 21.67 -12.03
C ARG A 101 4.57 20.42 -11.34
N LEU A 102 3.36 20.49 -10.76
CA LEU A 102 2.69 19.31 -10.22
C LEU A 102 2.34 18.30 -11.33
N ALA A 103 1.94 18.79 -12.51
CA ALA A 103 1.70 17.95 -13.68
C ALA A 103 2.99 17.30 -14.20
N GLU A 104 4.08 18.06 -14.31
CA GLU A 104 5.41 17.53 -14.68
C GLU A 104 5.89 16.46 -13.67
N ALA A 105 5.70 16.70 -12.38
CA ALA A 105 6.03 15.72 -11.33
C ALA A 105 5.18 14.45 -11.43
N ALA A 106 3.89 14.57 -11.77
CA ALA A 106 3.01 13.44 -12.00
C ALA A 106 3.43 12.62 -13.23
N GLU A 107 3.76 13.29 -14.34
CA GLU A 107 4.26 12.64 -15.55
C GLU A 107 5.61 11.96 -15.31
N PHE A 108 6.51 12.61 -14.56
CA PHE A 108 7.77 12.02 -14.14
C PHE A 108 7.54 10.75 -13.31
N GLU A 109 6.61 10.77 -12.35
CA GLU A 109 6.27 9.59 -11.56
C GLU A 109 5.74 8.47 -12.47
N GLU A 110 4.82 8.78 -13.38
CA GLU A 110 4.24 7.79 -14.29
C GLU A 110 5.30 7.16 -15.22
N ASN A 111 6.17 7.99 -15.80
CA ASN A 111 7.28 7.55 -16.65
C ASN A 111 8.27 6.64 -15.90
N LEU A 112 8.56 6.94 -14.64
CA LEU A 112 9.47 6.17 -13.79
C LEU A 112 8.98 4.75 -13.50
N PHE A 113 7.66 4.52 -13.55
CA PHE A 113 7.05 3.25 -13.21
C PHE A 113 6.32 2.55 -14.36
N SER A 114 6.14 3.21 -15.52
CA SER A 114 5.49 2.63 -16.70
C SER A 114 6.32 1.55 -17.42
N GLY A 115 7.53 1.22 -16.93
CA GLY A 115 8.36 0.17 -17.51
C GLY A 115 8.90 0.49 -18.92
N ARG A 116 8.66 1.71 -19.42
CA ARG A 116 9.38 2.22 -20.60
C ARG A 116 10.76 2.65 -20.13
N VAL A 117 11.73 1.75 -20.28
CA VAL A 117 13.14 2.13 -20.38
C VAL A 117 13.25 3.07 -21.58
N GLY A 118 13.13 4.38 -21.31
CA GLY A 118 13.30 5.43 -22.31
C GLY A 118 14.76 5.46 -22.73
N THR A 119 15.05 4.85 -23.87
CA THR A 119 16.21 5.18 -24.71
C THR A 119 16.18 6.69 -24.95
N LEU A 120 17.08 7.42 -24.29
CA LEU A 120 17.36 8.80 -24.61
C LEU A 120 17.96 8.82 -26.03
N GLU A 121 17.13 9.14 -27.01
CA GLU A 121 17.57 9.49 -28.36
C GLU A 121 18.36 10.80 -28.31
N ALA A 122 19.69 10.67 -28.34
CA ALA A 122 20.58 11.80 -28.58
C ALA A 122 20.50 12.19 -30.06
N LYS A 123 20.04 13.41 -30.33
CA LYS A 123 20.08 14.05 -31.66
C LYS A 123 21.54 14.17 -32.13
N PRO A 124 21.92 13.67 -33.32
CA PRO A 124 23.26 13.87 -33.86
C PRO A 124 23.36 15.22 -34.59
N GLN A 125 24.39 16.00 -34.30
CA GLN A 125 24.83 17.12 -35.15
C GLN A 125 26.08 16.72 -35.95
N PRO A 126 26.28 17.33 -37.14
CA PRO A 126 27.07 16.75 -38.22
C PRO A 126 28.56 17.13 -38.18
N GLU A 127 29.30 16.33 -38.93
CA GLU A 127 30.75 16.21 -39.09
C GLU A 127 31.51 17.50 -39.43
N ALA A 128 32.73 17.60 -38.91
CA ALA A 128 33.86 18.26 -39.59
C ALA A 128 35.18 17.55 -39.22
N ASN A 129 35.89 17.06 -40.22
CA ASN A 129 37.29 16.61 -40.18
C ASN A 129 38.20 17.77 -40.69
N PRO A 130 39.56 17.75 -40.59
CA PRO A 130 40.47 16.96 -39.74
C PRO A 130 41.64 17.76 -39.09
N ILE A 131 42.40 17.05 -38.23
CA ILE A 131 43.76 17.31 -37.69
C ILE A 131 43.91 18.28 -36.51
N ASN A 132 43.93 17.76 -35.27
CA ASN A 132 44.92 18.19 -34.28
C ASN A 132 45.07 17.19 -33.12
N ASN A 133 46.29 17.03 -32.61
CA ASN A 133 46.74 16.12 -31.55
C ASN A 133 45.97 16.22 -30.20
N GLY A 134 44.95 17.07 -30.09
CA GLY A 134 44.05 17.17 -28.94
C GLY A 134 42.90 16.16 -28.95
N GLU A 135 42.40 15.74 -30.10
CA GLU A 135 41.30 14.76 -30.20
C GLU A 135 41.71 13.38 -29.69
N THR A 136 42.97 12.98 -29.92
CA THR A 136 43.51 11.72 -29.43
C THR A 136 43.64 11.70 -27.90
N ILE A 137 43.85 12.85 -27.27
CA ILE A 137 43.90 12.98 -25.80
C ILE A 137 42.48 12.92 -25.22
N LEU A 138 41.52 13.59 -25.87
CA LEU A 138 40.11 13.55 -25.47
C LEU A 138 39.50 12.16 -25.65
N LEU A 139 39.81 11.47 -26.76
CA LEU A 139 39.38 10.10 -27.01
C LEU A 139 40.01 9.14 -26.00
N LYS A 140 41.30 9.27 -25.67
CA LYS A 140 41.93 8.47 -24.61
C LYS A 140 41.33 8.74 -23.22
N GLY A 141 41.00 10.00 -22.92
CA GLY A 141 40.28 10.36 -21.69
C GLY A 141 38.90 9.72 -21.63
N LYS A 142 38.16 9.74 -22.74
CA LYS A 142 36.82 9.13 -22.83
C LYS A 142 36.87 7.60 -22.79
N ILE A 143 37.89 6.99 -23.37
CA ILE A 143 38.16 5.54 -23.24
C ILE A 143 38.44 5.19 -21.78
N ALA A 144 39.28 5.96 -21.07
CA ALA A 144 39.56 5.73 -19.66
C ALA A 144 38.32 5.92 -18.77
N GLU A 145 37.46 6.90 -19.06
CA GLU A 145 36.18 7.08 -18.38
C GLU A 145 35.21 5.92 -18.65
N LEU A 146 35.12 5.46 -19.89
CA LEU A 146 34.28 4.32 -20.26
C LEU A 146 34.79 3.01 -19.64
N GLU A 147 36.10 2.80 -19.57
CA GLU A 147 36.70 1.65 -18.89
C GLU A 147 36.43 1.68 -17.39
N LYS A 148 36.52 2.87 -16.77
CA LYS A 148 36.16 3.06 -15.36
C LYS A 148 34.68 2.77 -15.12
N ALA A 149 33.78 3.34 -15.93
CA ALA A 149 32.35 3.10 -15.84
C ALA A 149 32.01 1.62 -16.05
N LEU A 150 32.67 0.94 -16.98
CA LEU A 150 32.48 -0.49 -17.24
C LEU A 150 32.96 -1.36 -16.07
N ASN A 151 34.05 -0.97 -15.41
CA ASN A 151 34.51 -1.64 -14.19
C ASN A 151 33.56 -1.40 -13.00
N ASP A 152 33.07 -0.19 -12.82
CA ASP A 152 32.09 0.13 -11.77
C ASP A 152 30.77 -0.64 -11.97
N LEU A 153 30.32 -0.76 -13.22
CA LEU A 153 29.12 -1.52 -13.57
C LEU A 153 29.32 -3.03 -13.37
N LYS A 154 30.50 -3.57 -13.70
CA LYS A 154 30.87 -4.95 -13.40
C LYS A 154 30.92 -5.22 -11.90
N MET A 155 31.50 -4.32 -11.11
CA MET A 155 31.54 -4.44 -9.66
C MET A 155 30.13 -4.39 -9.05
N ASN A 156 29.27 -3.47 -9.51
CA ASN A 156 27.87 -3.43 -9.11
C ASN A 156 27.10 -4.72 -9.49
N ALA A 157 27.35 -5.30 -10.66
CA ALA A 157 26.75 -6.56 -11.07
C ALA A 157 27.22 -7.75 -10.20
N ILE A 158 28.46 -7.74 -9.72
CA ILE A 158 28.98 -8.75 -8.78
C ILE A 158 28.38 -8.57 -7.39
N VAL A 159 28.24 -7.33 -6.91
CA VAL A 159 27.63 -7.01 -5.60
C VAL A 159 26.12 -7.33 -5.59
N GLN A 160 25.43 -7.23 -6.73
CA GLN A 160 24.00 -7.57 -6.86
C GLN A 160 23.72 -9.07 -7.08
N ARG A 161 24.72 -9.90 -7.42
CA ARG A 161 24.56 -11.36 -7.53
C ARG A 161 24.12 -12.06 -6.24
N PRO A 162 24.69 -11.81 -5.05
CA PRO A 162 24.24 -12.46 -3.82
C PRO A 162 22.78 -12.11 -3.48
N VAL A 163 22.37 -10.85 -3.67
CA VAL A 163 20.98 -10.41 -3.43
C VAL A 163 19.97 -11.08 -4.37
N LYS A 164 20.33 -11.26 -5.65
CA LYS A 164 19.49 -12.02 -6.61
C LYS A 164 19.38 -13.51 -6.27
N ASN A 165 20.41 -14.10 -5.67
CA ASN A 165 20.42 -15.52 -5.29
C ASN A 165 19.66 -15.77 -3.97
N GLU A 166 19.58 -14.78 -3.07
CA GLU A 166 18.83 -14.88 -1.80
C GLU A 166 17.32 -14.63 -1.96
N ALA A 167 16.92 -13.84 -2.96
CA ALA A 167 15.51 -13.57 -3.28
C ALA A 167 14.63 -14.83 -3.45
N PRO A 168 15.03 -15.88 -4.22
CA PRO A 168 14.21 -17.09 -4.36
C PRO A 168 14.11 -17.89 -3.06
N ASP A 169 15.15 -17.92 -2.22
CA ASP A 169 15.12 -18.62 -0.94
C ASP A 169 14.22 -17.92 0.09
N LEU A 170 14.20 -16.58 0.09
CA LEU A 170 13.26 -15.80 0.89
C LEU A 170 11.82 -16.01 0.41
N LEU A 171 11.59 -16.04 -0.91
CA LEU A 171 10.26 -16.31 -1.49
C LEU A 171 9.74 -17.70 -1.11
N ARG A 172 10.63 -18.71 -1.11
CA ARG A 172 10.31 -20.07 -0.64
C ARG A 172 9.96 -20.08 0.85
N LYS A 173 10.74 -19.39 1.70
CA LYS A 173 10.43 -19.27 3.14
C LYS A 173 9.09 -18.59 3.38
N ILE A 174 8.78 -17.52 2.65
CA ILE A 174 7.49 -16.81 2.74
C ILE A 174 6.33 -17.74 2.35
N SER A 175 6.47 -18.50 1.26
CA SER A 175 5.44 -19.46 0.83
C SER A 175 5.21 -20.54 1.89
N LEU A 176 6.29 -21.09 2.45
CA LEU A 176 6.23 -22.15 3.45
C LEU A 176 5.65 -21.66 4.79
N MET A 177 6.00 -20.43 5.19
CA MET A 177 5.38 -19.78 6.36
C MET A 177 3.89 -19.48 6.11
N SER A 178 3.51 -19.06 4.91
CA SER A 178 2.11 -18.79 4.55
C SER A 178 1.26 -20.05 4.60
N GLU A 179 1.78 -21.19 4.12
CA GLU A 179 1.10 -22.49 4.25
C GLU A 179 1.00 -22.93 5.72
N ARG A 180 2.05 -22.72 6.52
CA ARG A 180 2.06 -23.02 7.95
C ARG A 180 0.98 -22.22 8.70
N ILE A 181 0.84 -20.93 8.39
CA ILE A 181 -0.18 -20.06 8.98
C ILE A 181 -1.58 -20.57 8.62
N LYS A 182 -1.86 -20.84 7.34
CA LYS A 182 -3.16 -21.39 6.91
C LYS A 182 -3.50 -22.72 7.59
N GLY A 183 -2.51 -23.59 7.77
CA GLY A 183 -2.70 -24.86 8.48
C GLY A 183 -3.05 -24.65 9.96
N LEU A 184 -2.36 -23.73 10.64
CA LEU A 184 -2.63 -23.40 12.04
C LEU A 184 -3.99 -22.71 12.23
N GLU A 185 -4.40 -21.87 11.28
CA GLU A 185 -5.74 -21.26 11.26
C GLU A 185 -6.84 -22.33 11.16
N ALA A 186 -6.71 -23.28 10.23
CA ALA A 186 -7.65 -24.39 10.08
C ALA A 186 -7.70 -25.31 11.32
N ASP A 187 -6.56 -25.57 11.95
CA ASP A 187 -6.48 -26.34 13.19
C ASP A 187 -7.15 -25.62 14.37
N LEU A 188 -7.00 -24.29 14.46
CA LEU A 188 -7.67 -23.47 15.48
C LEU A 188 -9.18 -23.45 15.30
N GLU A 189 -9.65 -23.26 14.07
CA GLU A 189 -11.08 -23.28 13.74
C GLU A 189 -11.70 -24.65 14.08
N GLY A 190 -11.03 -25.74 13.69
CA GLY A 190 -11.45 -27.09 14.05
C GLY A 190 -11.44 -27.38 15.56
N ARG A 191 -10.55 -26.75 16.34
CA ARG A 191 -10.53 -26.84 17.81
C ARG A 191 -11.64 -26.02 18.46
N ILE A 192 -11.95 -24.85 17.92
CA ILE A 192 -13.06 -24.00 18.38
C ILE A 192 -14.39 -24.73 18.18
N ASP A 193 -14.61 -25.36 17.02
CA ASP A 193 -15.82 -26.13 16.74
C ASP A 193 -15.98 -27.39 17.62
N LYS A 194 -14.85 -27.98 18.01
CA LYS A 194 -14.81 -29.14 18.93
C LYS A 194 -14.81 -28.73 20.41
N SER A 195 -14.75 -27.43 20.69
CA SER A 195 -14.71 -26.91 22.06
C SER A 195 -16.02 -27.21 22.79
N MET A 196 -15.92 -27.85 23.97
CA MET A 196 -17.06 -28.23 24.80
C MET A 196 -18.04 -27.08 25.07
N PRO A 197 -17.60 -25.85 25.42
CA PRO A 197 -18.47 -24.68 25.52
C PRO A 197 -19.29 -24.38 24.26
N VAL A 198 -18.67 -24.43 23.08
CA VAL A 198 -19.33 -24.15 21.79
C VAL A 198 -20.34 -25.24 21.45
N GLN A 199 -19.99 -26.51 21.67
CA GLN A 199 -20.91 -27.61 21.47
C GLN A 199 -22.09 -27.58 22.45
N ASN A 200 -21.84 -27.23 23.72
CA ASN A 200 -22.88 -27.08 24.74
C ASN A 200 -23.85 -25.93 24.37
N LEU A 201 -23.32 -24.80 23.90
CA LEU A 201 -24.14 -23.68 23.44
C LEU A 201 -24.96 -24.04 22.19
N LYS A 202 -24.37 -24.76 21.23
CA LYS A 202 -25.06 -25.25 20.03
C LYS A 202 -26.24 -26.16 20.40
N LYS A 203 -26.05 -27.09 21.33
CA LYS A 203 -27.12 -27.96 21.85
C LYS A 203 -28.21 -27.15 22.55
N MET A 204 -27.83 -26.18 23.39
CA MET A 204 -28.79 -25.33 24.09
C MET A 204 -29.63 -24.48 23.12
N LEU A 205 -29.00 -23.91 22.09
CA LEU A 205 -29.68 -23.13 21.05
C LEU A 205 -30.65 -23.99 20.23
N GLN A 206 -30.26 -25.21 19.88
CA GLN A 206 -31.15 -26.16 19.20
C GLN A 206 -32.40 -26.46 20.05
N GLN A 207 -32.23 -26.77 21.33
CA GLN A 207 -33.34 -27.01 22.25
C GLN A 207 -34.25 -25.79 22.40
N LYS A 208 -33.68 -24.59 22.54
CA LYS A 208 -34.48 -23.34 22.60
C LYS A 208 -35.27 -23.10 21.31
N ASN A 209 -34.69 -23.40 20.15
CA ASN A 209 -35.36 -23.27 18.87
C ASN A 209 -36.51 -24.28 18.70
N GLU A 210 -36.36 -25.50 19.20
CA GLU A 210 -37.42 -26.50 19.23
C GLU A 210 -38.58 -26.05 20.14
N LEU A 211 -38.26 -25.57 21.36
CA LEU A 211 -39.26 -25.01 22.26
C LEU A 211 -39.97 -23.80 21.66
N LEU A 212 -39.25 -22.91 20.99
CA LEU A 212 -39.84 -21.77 20.26
C LEU A 212 -40.81 -22.24 19.17
N LYS A 213 -40.47 -23.29 18.41
CA LYS A 213 -41.38 -23.89 17.41
C LYS A 213 -42.63 -24.46 18.09
N GLU A 214 -42.48 -25.19 19.18
CA GLU A 214 -43.62 -25.71 19.94
C GLU A 214 -44.52 -24.60 20.49
N TYR A 215 -43.94 -23.56 21.08
CA TYR A 215 -44.70 -22.43 21.59
C TYR A 215 -45.41 -21.67 20.48
N ARG A 216 -44.78 -21.45 19.33
CA ARG A 216 -45.44 -20.89 18.14
C ARG A 216 -46.62 -21.74 17.70
N THR A 217 -46.46 -23.07 17.70
CA THR A 217 -47.52 -24.02 17.32
C THR A 217 -48.68 -24.02 18.33
N LYS A 218 -48.37 -23.91 19.63
CA LYS A 218 -49.37 -23.82 20.70
C LYS A 218 -50.11 -22.47 20.64
N LEU A 219 -49.40 -21.37 20.46
CA LEU A 219 -49.98 -20.03 20.34
C LEU A 219 -50.91 -19.93 19.12
N SER A 220 -50.54 -20.53 17.99
CA SER A 220 -51.40 -20.61 16.80
C SER A 220 -52.76 -21.27 17.05
N LYS A 221 -52.90 -22.14 18.06
CA LYS A 221 -54.19 -22.75 18.43
C LYS A 221 -55.13 -21.80 19.18
N TYR A 222 -54.58 -20.80 19.88
CA TYR A 222 -55.35 -19.85 20.68
C TYR A 222 -55.52 -18.51 19.96
N ASP A 223 -54.58 -18.15 19.09
CA ASP A 223 -54.63 -16.97 18.24
C ASP A 223 -54.04 -17.30 16.85
N PRO A 224 -54.89 -17.58 15.85
CA PRO A 224 -54.46 -17.90 14.49
C PRO A 224 -53.74 -16.74 13.80
N SER A 225 -54.00 -15.49 14.23
CA SER A 225 -53.38 -14.29 13.66
C SER A 225 -51.92 -14.08 14.11
N PHE A 226 -51.49 -14.82 15.14
CA PHE A 226 -50.12 -14.76 15.66
C PHE A 226 -49.05 -15.23 14.65
N LEU A 227 -49.42 -16.06 13.67
CA LEU A 227 -48.50 -16.51 12.61
C LEU A 227 -48.35 -15.49 11.47
N GLU A 228 -49.27 -14.54 11.33
CA GLU A 228 -49.26 -13.56 10.23
C GLU A 228 -48.35 -12.34 10.51
N GLY A 229 -47.95 -12.11 11.78
CA GLY A 229 -47.11 -10.98 12.19
C GLY A 229 -45.61 -11.25 12.29
N CYS A 230 -45.11 -12.40 11.81
CA CYS A 230 -43.69 -12.78 11.87
C CYS A 230 -43.13 -13.13 10.48
N SER A 231 -43.48 -12.33 9.46
CA SER A 231 -42.79 -12.30 8.16
C SER A 231 -41.87 -11.10 8.07
#